data_AF-A0A4R8HLR4-F1
#
_entry.id   AF-A0A4R8HLR4-F1
#
_cell.length_a   1.000
_cell.length_b   1.000
_cell.length_c   1.000
_cell.angle_alpha   90.00
_cell.angle_beta   90.00
_cell.angle_gamma   90.00
#
_symmetry.space_group_name_H-M   'P 1'
#
loop_
_entity.id
_entity.type
_entity.pdbx_description
1 polymer ?
#
loop_
_entity_poly.entity_id
_entity_poly.type
_entity_poly.pdbx_seq_one_letter_code
_entity_poly.pdbx_strand_id
1 'polypeptide(L)' 'MKVQVIADDCISCGLCVNSVPAVFEWDDNEKALAMTDHVPEKLEAEVEDAIDSCPTDAIEEV' A
#
# COMPACT_ATOMS: atom_id res chain seq x y z
N MET A 1 7.98 8.40 5.50
CA MET A 1 8.43 7.08 4.99
C MET A 1 8.18 6.98 3.48
N LYS A 2 8.75 5.99 2.79
CA LYS A 2 8.39 5.63 1.41
C LYS A 2 8.01 4.15 1.38
N VAL A 3 7.00 3.80 0.59
CA VAL A 3 6.52 2.41 0.47
C VAL A 3 6.38 2.00 -0.99
N GLN A 4 6.44 0.69 -1.23
CA GLN A 4 6.15 0.08 -2.52
C GLN A 4 5.24 -1.13 -2.33
N VAL A 5 4.52 -1.51 -3.40
CA VAL A 5 3.75 -2.76 -3.45
C VAL A 5 4.43 -3.73 -4.40
N ILE A 6 4.71 -4.95 -3.91
CA ILE A 6 5.24 -6.05 -4.71
C ILE A 6 4.06 -6.70 -5.45
N ALA A 7 3.91 -6.35 -6.73
CA ALA A 7 2.77 -6.78 -7.56
C ALA A 7 2.61 -8.31 -7.66
N ASP A 8 3.73 -9.04 -7.63
CA ASP A 8 3.75 -10.51 -7.68
C ASP A 8 3.14 -11.15 -6.42
N ASP A 9 3.29 -10.50 -5.26
CA ASP A 9 2.76 -10.98 -3.97
C ASP A 9 1.38 -10.39 -3.65
N CYS A 10 0.98 -9.32 -4.33
CA CYS A 10 -0.32 -8.69 -4.15
C CYS A 10 -1.44 -9.60 -4.69
N ILE A 11 -2.39 -9.99 -3.82
CA ILE A 11 -3.54 -10.83 -4.18
C ILE A 11 -4.85 -10.05 -4.35
N SER A 12 -4.78 -8.73 -4.54
CA SER A 12 -5.95 -7.87 -4.76
C SER A 12 -6.98 -7.91 -3.62
N CYS A 13 -6.53 -8.08 -2.37
CA CYS A 13 -7.42 -8.18 -1.21
C CYS A 13 -8.16 -6.85 -0.88
N GLY A 14 -7.57 -5.72 -1.25
CA GLY A 14 -8.16 -4.39 -1.16
C GLY A 14 -8.11 -3.72 0.20
N LEU A 15 -7.43 -4.29 1.20
CA LEU A 15 -7.31 -3.66 2.53
C LEU A 15 -6.61 -2.29 2.44
N CYS A 16 -5.45 -2.21 1.79
CA CYS A 16 -4.67 -0.98 1.68
C CYS A 16 -5.37 0.14 0.89
N VAL A 17 -5.97 -0.19 -0.27
CA VAL A 17 -6.70 0.78 -1.11
C VAL A 17 -7.94 1.30 -0.39
N ASN A 18 -8.59 0.49 0.45
CA ASN A 18 -9.74 0.93 1.23
C ASN A 18 -9.36 1.69 2.51
N SER A 19 -8.24 1.33 3.16
CA SER A 19 -7.80 1.97 4.40
C SER A 19 -7.10 3.31 4.15
N VAL A 20 -6.21 3.37 3.15
CA VAL A 20 -5.41 4.56 2.83
C VAL A 20 -5.49 4.90 1.33
N PRO A 21 -6.68 5.28 0.81
CA PRO A 21 -6.89 5.59 -0.61
C PRO A 21 -6.09 6.81 -1.09
N ALA A 22 -5.50 7.59 -0.18
CA ALA A 22 -4.61 8.70 -0.52
C ALA A 22 -3.18 8.24 -0.87
N VAL A 23 -2.83 7.00 -0.57
CA VAL A 23 -1.50 6.41 -0.79
C VAL A 23 -1.55 5.23 -1.73
N PHE A 24 -2.63 4.42 -1.69
CA PHE A 24 -2.74 3.21 -2.51
C PHE A 24 -3.90 3.30 -3.50
N GLU A 25 -3.65 2.86 -4.74
CA GLU A 25 -4.68 2.68 -5.77
C GLU A 25 -4.50 1.35 -6.52
N TRP A 26 -5.47 0.99 -7.34
CA TRP A 26 -5.37 -0.14 -8.26
C TRP A 26 -4.70 0.28 -9.56
N ASP A 27 -3.79 -0.55 -10.07
CA ASP A 27 -3.27 -0.45 -11.42
C ASP A 27 -4.21 -1.14 -12.44
N ASP A 28 -3.81 -1.13 -13.72
CA ASP A 28 -4.56 -1.74 -14.82
C ASP A 28 -4.64 -3.29 -14.75
N ASN A 29 -3.85 -3.93 -13.88
CA ASN A 29 -3.82 -5.38 -13.66
C ASN A 29 -4.47 -5.80 -12.32
N GLU A 30 -5.26 -4.91 -11.72
CA GLU A 30 -5.89 -5.10 -10.42
C GLU A 30 -4.89 -5.35 -9.27
N LYS A 31 -3.64 -4.90 -9.42
CA LYS A 31 -2.62 -4.89 -8.36
C LYS A 31 -2.60 -3.54 -7.67
N ALA A 32 -2.38 -3.54 -6.36
CA ALA A 32 -2.24 -2.28 -5.64
C ALA A 32 -0.91 -1.62 -6.02
N LEU A 33 -0.87 -0.29 -6.09
CA LEU A 33 0.34 0.51 -6.26
C LEU A 33 0.38 1.64 -5.24
N ALA A 34 1.58 2.06 -4.84
CA ALA A 34 1.78 3.24 -3.99
C ALA A 34 1.93 4.49 -4.86
N MET A 35 1.01 5.45 -4.74
CA MET A 35 0.88 6.63 -5.61
C MET A 35 1.84 7.78 -5.26
N THR A 36 2.56 7.69 -4.14
CA THR A 36 3.38 8.80 -3.63
C THR A 36 4.83 8.39 -3.45
N ASP A 37 5.73 9.27 -3.88
CA ASP A 37 7.18 9.13 -3.61
C ASP A 37 7.52 9.28 -2.12
N HIS A 38 6.64 9.94 -1.36
CA HIS A 38 6.80 10.15 0.07
C HIS A 38 5.44 10.17 0.77
N VAL A 39 5.28 9.31 1.78
CA VAL A 39 4.06 9.29 2.60
C VAL A 39 4.08 10.53 3.51
N PRO A 40 3.03 11.38 3.48
CA PRO A 40 2.93 12.51 4.41
C PRO A 40 2.93 12.04 5.86
N GLU A 41 3.64 12.74 6.77
CA GLU A 41 3.73 12.40 8.21
C GLU A 41 2.37 12.07 8.85
N LYS A 42 1.32 12.81 8.48
CA LYS A 42 -0.04 12.60 9.01
C LYS A 42 -0.69 11.26 8.61
N LEU A 43 -0.14 10.57 7.60
CA LEU A 43 -0.61 9.28 7.08
C LEU A 43 0.36 8.15 7.39
N GLU A 44 1.53 8.41 8.00
CA GLU A 44 2.53 7.36 8.26
C GLU A 44 1.97 6.23 9.12
N ALA A 45 1.26 6.56 10.21
CA ALA A 45 0.63 5.55 11.05
C ALA A 45 -0.43 4.71 10.30
N GLU A 46 -1.22 5.33 9.41
CA GLU A 46 -2.21 4.59 8.60
C GLU A 46 -1.52 3.68 7.58
N VAL A 47 -0.37 4.10 7.05
CA VAL A 47 0.44 3.30 6.12
C VAL A 47 1.15 2.15 6.85
N GLU A 48 1.67 2.37 8.05
CA GLU A 48 2.21 1.30 8.91
C GLU A 48 1.15 0.23 9.20
N ASP A 49 -0.06 0.65 9.58
CA ASP A 49 -1.18 -0.28 9.77
C ASP A 49 -1.52 -1.05 8.48
N ALA A 50 -1.41 -0.41 7.31
CA ALA A 50 -1.66 -1.04 6.01
C ALA A 50 -0.58 -2.07 5.64
N ILE A 51 0.69 -1.79 5.99
CA ILE A 51 1.81 -2.74 5.85
C ILE A 51 1.53 -3.98 6.69
N ASP A 52 1.27 -3.79 7.99
CA ASP A 52 1.04 -4.89 8.95
C ASP A 52 -0.24 -5.70 8.64
N SER A 53 -1.24 -5.06 8.01
CA SER A 53 -2.50 -5.70 7.66
C SER A 53 -2.47 -6.44 6.32
N CYS A 54 -1.40 -6.32 5.53
CA CYS A 54 -1.33 -6.99 4.24
C CYS A 54 -1.24 -8.51 4.43
N PRO A 55 -2.21 -9.32 3.94
CA PRO A 55 -2.25 -10.76 4.21
C PRO A 55 -1.12 -11.54 3.52
N THR A 56 -0.38 -10.91 2.63
CA THR A 56 0.73 -11.51 1.87
C THR A 56 2.03 -10.73 2.01
N ASP A 57 2.10 -9.79 2.97
CA ASP A 57 3.28 -8.95 3.21
C ASP A 57 3.78 -8.21 1.94
N ALA A 58 2.87 -7.94 0.99
CA ALA A 58 3.20 -7.38 -0.32
C ALA A 58 3.50 -5.87 -0.29
N ILE A 59 3.52 -5.23 0.88
CA ILE A 59 3.77 -3.80 1.05
C ILE A 59 5.05 -3.65 1.87
N GLU A 60 6.05 -2.97 1.32
CA GLU A 60 7.37 -2.81 1.93
C GLU A 60 7.75 -1.34 2.06
N GLU A 61 8.49 -1.00 3.12
CA GLU A 61 9.18 0.29 3.24
C GLU A 61 10.49 0.28 2.41
N VAL A 62 10.82 1.40 1.75
CA VAL A 62 11.95 1.55 0.81
C VAL A 62 12.80 2.78 1.06
#